data_AF-A0AAN6EC14-F1
#
_entry.id   AF-A0AAN6EC14-F1
#
_cell.length_a   1.000
_cell.length_b   1.000
_cell.length_c   1.000
_cell.angle_alpha   90.00
_cell.angle_beta   90.00
_cell.angle_gamma   90.00
#
_symmetry.space_group_name_H-M   'P 1'
#
loop_
_entity.id
_entity.type
_entity.pdbx_description
1 polymer ?
#
loop_
_entity_poly.entity_id
_entity_poly.type
_entity_poly.pdbx_seq_one_letter_code
_entity_poly.pdbx_strand_id
1 'polypeptide(L)'
;MIRAIVVGADRVAPNGDTANKIGTYQLAITARYHGCQFIVAAPTTSVDLYTKSGADIVIEERYEAEILVQTGFERQGVLEGRLKRVEVQVAPVGTRAWNPSFDVTPAELISAMDGQYLANKQINKDAKGERHGSAAERLLAAQAQKNDRTL
;
A
#
# COMPACT_ATOMS: atom_id res chain seq x y z
N MET A 1 22.57 10.35 1.18
CA MET A 1 21.83 9.78 0.04
C MET A 1 20.98 8.61 0.55
N ILE A 2 19.74 8.48 0.09
CA ILE A 2 18.84 7.38 0.48
C ILE A 2 19.26 6.11 -0.29
N ARG A 3 19.18 4.93 0.36
CA ARG A 3 19.52 3.63 -0.26
C ARG A 3 18.30 2.74 -0.55
N ALA A 4 17.30 2.81 0.34
CA ALA A 4 16.04 2.10 0.19
C ALA A 4 14.89 2.97 0.72
N ILE A 5 13.71 2.80 0.14
CA ILE A 5 12.42 3.32 0.61
C ILE A 5 11.56 2.10 0.94
N VAL A 6 11.01 2.05 2.15
CA VAL A 6 10.14 0.97 2.63
C VAL A 6 8.77 1.56 2.93
N VAL A 7 7.72 0.95 2.37
CA VAL A 7 6.32 1.35 2.54
C VAL A 7 5.46 0.16 2.98
N GLY A 8 4.27 0.44 3.51
CA GLY A 8 3.24 -0.57 3.73
C GLY A 8 2.47 -0.93 2.46
N ALA A 9 1.39 -1.71 2.62
CA ALA A 9 0.32 -1.81 1.63
C ALA A 9 -1.04 -1.98 2.29
N ASP A 10 -2.05 -1.31 1.74
CA ASP A 10 -3.45 -1.53 2.04
C ASP A 10 -3.99 -2.75 1.26
N ARG A 11 -3.57 -2.92 0.00
CA ARG A 11 -3.92 -4.08 -0.84
C ARG A 11 -2.81 -4.41 -1.84
N VAL A 12 -2.55 -5.70 -2.06
CA VAL A 12 -1.67 -6.20 -3.12
C VAL A 12 -2.45 -7.15 -4.02
N ALA A 13 -2.46 -6.90 -5.33
CA ALA A 13 -3.08 -7.75 -6.35
C ALA A 13 -2.17 -8.94 -6.72
N PRO A 14 -2.69 -10.04 -7.34
CA PRO A 14 -1.91 -11.23 -7.65
C PRO A 14 -0.78 -11.01 -8.67
N ASN A 15 -0.85 -9.93 -9.46
CA ASN A 15 0.22 -9.51 -10.36
C ASN A 15 1.34 -8.69 -9.68
N GLY A 16 1.20 -8.41 -8.38
CA GLY A 16 2.15 -7.63 -7.57
C GLY A 16 1.84 -6.13 -7.49
N ASP A 17 0.84 -5.63 -8.23
CA ASP A 17 0.45 -4.22 -8.13
C ASP A 17 -0.05 -3.92 -6.72
N THR A 18 0.47 -2.86 -6.14
CA THR A 18 0.26 -2.52 -4.73
C THR A 18 -0.51 -1.21 -4.62
N ALA A 19 -1.69 -1.26 -4.02
CA ALA A 19 -2.39 -0.07 -3.55
C ALA A 19 -1.94 0.28 -2.12
N ASN A 20 -1.51 1.53 -1.93
CA ASN A 20 -1.09 2.08 -0.65
C ASN A 20 -1.41 3.59 -0.61
N LYS A 21 -1.22 4.22 0.56
CA LYS A 21 -1.47 5.66 0.77
C LYS A 21 -0.92 6.55 -0.38
N ILE A 22 -1.74 7.51 -0.81
CA ILE A 22 -1.42 8.43 -1.92
C ILE A 22 -0.01 9.06 -1.78
N GLY A 23 0.74 9.08 -2.89
CA GLY A 23 2.16 9.42 -2.95
C GLY A 23 3.10 8.20 -3.04
N THR A 24 2.60 6.98 -2.87
CA THR A 24 3.45 5.76 -2.90
C THR A 24 3.99 5.51 -4.30
N TYR A 25 3.14 5.61 -5.33
CA TYR A 25 3.54 5.52 -6.74
C TYR A 25 4.59 6.58 -7.10
N GLN A 26 4.41 7.82 -6.63
CA GLN A 26 5.38 8.90 -6.84
C GLN A 26 6.75 8.58 -6.18
N LEU A 27 6.74 8.02 -4.97
CA LEU A 27 7.97 7.57 -4.31
C LEU A 27 8.64 6.42 -5.08
N ALA A 28 7.88 5.49 -5.68
CA ALA A 28 8.42 4.40 -6.48
C ALA A 28 9.10 4.90 -7.77
N ILE A 29 8.48 5.84 -8.48
CA ILE A 29 9.10 6.53 -9.64
C ILE A 29 10.40 7.22 -9.22
N THR A 30 10.35 7.98 -8.11
CA THR A 30 11.49 8.73 -7.58
C THR A 30 12.64 7.79 -7.17
N ALA A 31 12.31 6.64 -6.56
CA ALA A 31 13.28 5.62 -6.18
C ALA A 31 14.00 5.06 -7.43
N ARG A 32 13.23 4.66 -8.45
CA ARG A 32 13.76 4.15 -9.72
C ARG A 32 14.69 5.16 -10.40
N TYR A 33 14.28 6.43 -10.48
CA TYR A 33 15.09 7.50 -11.08
C TYR A 33 16.45 7.68 -10.37
N HIS A 34 16.49 7.55 -9.04
CA HIS A 34 17.72 7.70 -8.25
C HIS A 34 18.49 6.40 -7.99
N GLY A 35 18.09 5.26 -8.59
CA GLY A 35 18.72 3.96 -8.34
C GLY A 35 18.57 3.46 -6.89
N CYS A 36 17.55 3.93 -6.19
CA CYS A 36 17.22 3.54 -4.83
C CYS A 36 16.29 2.31 -4.84
N GLN A 37 16.47 1.39 -3.89
CA GLN A 37 15.53 0.27 -3.74
C GLN A 37 14.16 0.78 -3.28
N PHE A 38 13.09 0.21 -3.80
CA PHE A 38 11.71 0.47 -3.39
C PHE A 38 11.05 -0.81 -2.92
N ILE A 39 10.60 -0.84 -1.67
CA ILE A 39 10.25 -2.05 -0.93
C ILE A 39 8.84 -1.92 -0.35
N VAL A 40 7.99 -2.90 -0.63
CA VAL A 40 6.64 -3.03 -0.06
C VAL A 40 6.66 -4.10 1.03
N ALA A 41 6.30 -3.73 2.26
CA ALA A 41 6.16 -4.63 3.40
C ALA A 41 4.68 -4.77 3.78
N ALA A 42 4.07 -5.91 3.44
CA ALA A 42 2.64 -6.14 3.60
C ALA A 42 2.37 -7.56 4.13
N PRO A 43 1.55 -7.78 5.17
CA PRO A 43 1.21 -9.13 5.62
C PRO A 43 0.45 -9.90 4.53
N THR A 44 0.46 -11.24 4.60
CA THR A 44 -0.28 -12.09 3.64
C THR A 44 -1.78 -11.80 3.60
N THR A 45 -2.34 -11.23 4.66
CA THR A 45 -3.73 -10.78 4.76
C THR A 45 -4.06 -9.53 3.93
N SER A 46 -3.05 -8.77 3.49
CA SER A 46 -3.22 -7.63 2.58
C SER A 46 -3.24 -8.06 1.10
N VAL A 47 -3.03 -9.35 0.80
CA VAL A 47 -3.03 -9.86 -0.58
C VAL A 47 -4.43 -10.28 -0.98
N ASP A 48 -4.96 -9.62 -1.99
CA ASP A 48 -6.30 -9.85 -2.54
C ASP A 48 -6.20 -10.78 -3.75
N LEU A 49 -6.63 -12.03 -3.59
CA LEU A 49 -6.56 -13.04 -4.64
C LEU A 49 -7.64 -12.91 -5.72
N TYR A 50 -8.61 -12.00 -5.54
CA TYR A 50 -9.77 -11.85 -6.43
C TYR A 50 -9.63 -10.65 -7.38
N THR A 51 -8.98 -9.57 -6.92
CA THR A 51 -8.74 -8.36 -7.72
C THR A 51 -7.51 -8.55 -8.59
N LYS A 52 -7.70 -8.89 -9.88
CA LYS A 52 -6.66 -9.45 -10.77
C LYS A 52 -5.43 -8.56 -10.97
N SER A 53 -5.62 -7.25 -11.02
CA SER A 53 -4.57 -6.26 -11.29
C SER A 53 -4.81 -4.97 -10.52
N GLY A 54 -3.82 -4.08 -10.49
CA GLY A 54 -3.96 -2.76 -9.91
C GLY A 54 -5.05 -1.90 -10.59
N ALA A 55 -5.35 -2.14 -11.86
CA ALA A 55 -6.42 -1.46 -12.59
C ALA A 55 -7.83 -1.84 -12.11
N ASP A 56 -7.96 -2.99 -11.44
CA ASP A 56 -9.23 -3.48 -10.86
C ASP A 56 -9.44 -2.95 -9.41
N ILE A 57 -8.46 -2.25 -8.82
CA ILE A 57 -8.56 -1.69 -7.47
C ILE A 57 -9.32 -0.37 -7.51
N VAL A 58 -10.52 -0.34 -6.94
CA VAL A 58 -11.28 0.90 -6.73
C VAL A 58 -10.58 1.76 -5.67
N ILE A 59 -10.17 2.96 -6.05
CA ILE A 59 -9.56 3.95 -5.16
C ILE A 59 -10.66 4.70 -4.39
N GLU A 60 -10.52 4.74 -3.06
CA GLU A 60 -11.35 5.59 -2.21
C GLU A 60 -11.04 7.07 -2.50
N GLU A 61 -12.06 7.85 -2.86
CA GLU A 61 -12.00 9.32 -2.84
C GLU A 61 -12.61 9.84 -1.55
N ARG A 62 -11.87 10.67 -0.81
CA ARG A 62 -12.31 11.26 0.45
C ARG A 62 -12.79 12.70 0.26
N TYR A 63 -13.45 13.22 1.29
CA TYR A 63 -14.02 14.56 1.24
C TYR A 63 -12.93 15.63 1.05
N GLU A 64 -13.19 16.60 0.16
CA GLU A 64 -12.20 17.62 -0.23
C GLU A 64 -11.74 18.52 0.93
N ALA A 65 -12.58 18.70 1.96
CA ALA A 65 -12.22 19.50 3.13
C ALA A 65 -10.99 18.97 3.89
N GLU A 66 -10.63 17.69 3.78
CA GLU A 66 -9.43 17.13 4.43
C GLU A 66 -8.11 17.74 3.93
N ILE A 67 -8.12 18.32 2.72
CA ILE A 67 -6.96 19.00 2.11
C ILE A 67 -7.19 20.49 1.87
N LEU A 68 -8.44 20.97 1.90
CA LEU A 68 -8.78 22.40 1.81
C LEU A 68 -8.81 23.10 3.18
N VAL A 69 -8.99 22.35 4.27
CA VAL A 69 -9.11 22.85 5.65
C VAL A 69 -8.17 22.06 6.56
N GLN A 70 -7.40 22.77 7.40
CA GLN A 70 -6.58 22.13 8.44
C GLN A 70 -7.15 22.40 9.82
N THR A 71 -7.26 21.35 10.65
CA THR A 71 -7.59 21.52 12.07
C THR A 71 -6.32 21.77 12.88
N GLY A 72 -6.31 22.86 13.65
CA GLY A 72 -5.22 23.24 14.52
C GLY A 72 -5.70 23.61 15.93
N PHE A 73 -4.78 24.21 16.71
CA PHE A 73 -5.09 24.79 18.01
C PHE A 73 -4.70 26.27 18.03
N GLU A 74 -5.65 27.13 18.34
CA GLU A 74 -5.43 28.55 18.60
C GLU A 74 -5.16 28.76 20.10
N ARG A 75 -4.12 29.52 20.44
CA ARG A 75 -3.85 29.95 21.81
C ARG A 75 -4.68 31.19 22.12
N GLN A 76 -5.63 31.07 23.06
CA GLN A 76 -6.41 32.23 23.51
C GLN A 76 -5.66 32.98 24.61
N GLY A 77 -5.23 34.20 24.28
CA GLY A 77 -4.50 35.09 25.19
C GLY A 77 -3.06 34.67 25.48
N VAL A 78 -2.20 35.64 25.78
CA VAL A 78 -0.80 35.38 26.18
C VAL A 78 -0.74 34.76 27.59
N LEU A 79 -1.71 35.10 28.46
CA LEU A 79 -1.67 34.81 29.90
C LEU A 79 -2.48 33.57 30.34
N GLU A 80 -3.49 33.15 29.58
CA GLU A 80 -4.45 32.12 30.03
C GLU A 80 -4.07 30.69 29.62
N GLY A 81 -3.11 30.51 28.71
CA GLY A 81 -2.56 29.21 28.35
C GLY A 81 -3.50 28.24 27.61
N ARG A 82 -4.78 28.58 27.44
CA ARG A 82 -5.82 27.72 26.86
C ARG A 82 -5.65 27.55 25.35
N LEU A 83 -5.80 26.30 24.90
CA LEU A 83 -5.81 25.91 23.49
C LEU A 83 -7.25 25.62 23.05
N LYS A 84 -7.73 26.33 22.04
CA LYS A 84 -9.04 26.09 21.40
C LYS A 84 -8.79 25.36 20.08
N ARG A 85 -9.52 24.26 19.81
CA ARG A 85 -9.52 23.64 18.46
C ARG A 85 -10.16 24.62 17.48
N VAL A 86 -9.47 24.86 16.36
CA VAL A 86 -9.93 25.73 15.27
C VAL A 86 -9.72 25.02 13.94
N GLU A 87 -10.54 25.37 12.96
CA GLU A 87 -10.39 24.96 11.57
C GLU A 87 -9.94 26.17 10.77
N VAL A 88 -8.93 25.97 9.92
CA VAL A 88 -8.30 27.01 9.10
C VAL A 88 -8.43 26.61 7.65
N GLN A 89 -9.15 27.42 6.87
CA GLN A 89 -9.22 27.30 5.42
C GLN A 89 -7.83 27.62 4.84
N VAL A 90 -7.15 26.62 4.25
CA VAL A 90 -5.78 26.76 3.73
C VAL A 90 -5.72 27.02 2.22
N ALA A 91 -6.77 26.62 1.48
CA ALA A 91 -6.95 26.94 0.07
C ALA A 91 -7.91 28.13 -0.13
N PRO A 92 -7.88 28.87 -1.25
CA PRO A 92 -8.86 29.93 -1.51
C PRO A 92 -10.32 29.45 -1.40
N VAL A 93 -11.21 30.29 -0.88
CA VAL A 93 -12.64 29.96 -0.72
C VAL A 93 -13.26 29.64 -2.09
N GLY A 94 -14.01 28.55 -2.18
CA GLY A 94 -14.59 28.05 -3.44
C GLY A 94 -13.66 27.17 -4.28
N THR A 95 -12.43 26.93 -3.84
CA THR A 95 -11.56 25.90 -4.44
C THR A 95 -12.20 24.52 -4.27
N ARG A 96 -12.22 23.74 -5.35
CA ARG A 96 -12.55 22.31 -5.32
C ARG A 96 -11.27 21.47 -5.33
N ALA A 97 -11.32 20.28 -4.75
CA ALA A 97 -10.18 19.36 -4.74
C ALA A 97 -10.55 17.96 -5.25
N TRP A 98 -9.53 17.26 -5.76
CA TRP A 98 -9.56 15.82 -5.98
C TRP A 98 -8.70 15.18 -4.90
N ASN A 99 -9.29 14.28 -4.10
CA ASN A 99 -8.68 13.74 -2.89
C ASN A 99 -8.72 12.20 -2.87
N PRO A 100 -7.99 11.52 -3.77
CA PRO A 100 -7.82 10.06 -3.71
C PRO A 100 -6.97 9.68 -2.50
N SER A 101 -7.48 8.76 -1.67
CA SER A 101 -6.78 8.23 -0.49
C SER A 101 -5.54 7.42 -0.79
N PHE A 102 -5.48 6.81 -1.97
CA PHE A 102 -4.53 5.77 -2.32
C PHE A 102 -4.07 5.97 -3.77
N ASP A 103 -2.90 5.46 -4.09
CA ASP A 103 -2.48 5.21 -5.47
C ASP A 103 -2.05 3.76 -5.64
N VAL A 104 -1.90 3.35 -6.90
CA VAL A 104 -1.43 2.03 -7.30
C VAL A 104 0.02 2.16 -7.78
N THR A 105 0.93 1.44 -7.13
CA THR A 105 2.30 1.25 -7.60
C THR A 105 2.37 -0.03 -8.43
N PRO A 106 2.70 0.06 -9.74
CA PRO A 106 2.91 -1.11 -10.58
C PRO A 106 4.05 -2.00 -10.07
N ALA A 107 3.90 -3.32 -10.21
CA ALA A 107 4.89 -4.30 -9.75
C ALA A 107 6.31 -4.04 -10.30
N GLU A 108 6.43 -3.51 -11.52
CA GLU A 108 7.71 -3.19 -12.19
C GLU A 108 8.52 -2.05 -11.55
N LEU A 109 7.92 -1.23 -10.69
CA LEU A 109 8.60 -0.19 -9.91
C LEU A 109 9.02 -0.67 -8.52
N ILE A 110 8.46 -1.78 -8.04
CA ILE A 110 8.84 -2.41 -6.78
C ILE A 110 10.13 -3.17 -7.02
N SER A 111 11.17 -2.86 -6.25
CA SER A 111 12.44 -3.57 -6.35
C SER A 111 12.25 -5.01 -5.92
N ALA A 112 12.83 -5.94 -6.69
CA ALA A 112 12.96 -7.32 -6.28
C ALA A 112 13.82 -7.40 -5.00
N MET A 113 13.18 -7.38 -3.83
CA MET A 113 13.77 -7.94 -2.61
C MET A 113 14.06 -9.41 -2.89
N ASP A 114 15.28 -9.87 -2.60
CA ASP A 114 15.84 -11.21 -2.82
C ASP A 114 14.84 -12.39 -2.62
N GLY A 115 13.94 -12.60 -3.60
CA GLY A 115 12.83 -13.56 -3.50
C GLY A 115 11.77 -13.29 -2.41
N GLN A 116 11.73 -12.11 -1.78
CA GLN A 116 10.75 -11.83 -0.71
C GLN A 116 9.41 -11.32 -1.27
N TYR A 117 8.47 -12.25 -1.40
CA TYR A 117 7.05 -11.99 -1.54
C TYR A 117 6.35 -12.37 -0.24
N LEU A 118 5.48 -11.52 0.30
CA LEU A 118 4.44 -11.98 1.22
C LEU A 118 3.24 -12.43 0.36
N ALA A 119 2.92 -13.73 0.46
CA ALA A 119 2.00 -14.52 -0.36
C ALA A 119 2.47 -14.91 -1.80
N ASN A 120 3.39 -15.90 -1.85
CA ASN A 120 3.49 -16.93 -2.92
C ASN A 120 4.01 -16.60 -4.35
N LYS A 121 5.21 -16.01 -4.40
CA LYS A 121 6.44 -16.53 -5.07
C LYS A 121 6.38 -17.34 -6.40
N GLN A 122 7.36 -17.07 -7.27
CA GLN A 122 8.14 -18.08 -8.03
C GLN A 122 9.63 -17.65 -8.11
N ILE A 123 10.64 -18.48 -8.45
CA ILE A 123 11.01 -19.88 -8.11
C ILE A 123 12.54 -20.04 -8.38
N ASN A 124 13.24 -21.03 -7.79
CA ASN A 124 14.48 -21.57 -8.39
C ASN A 124 14.48 -23.12 -8.22
N LYS A 125 15.02 -23.86 -9.20
CA LYS A 125 15.10 -25.33 -9.17
C LYS A 125 16.48 -25.79 -8.73
N ASP A 126 16.58 -26.32 -7.52
CA ASP A 126 17.67 -27.20 -7.11
C ASP A 126 17.68 -28.46 -7.99
N ALA A 127 18.86 -28.94 -8.38
CA ALA A 127 19.05 -30.07 -9.28
C ALA A 127 18.62 -31.46 -8.71
N LYS A 128 17.86 -31.49 -7.60
CA LYS A 128 17.40 -32.71 -6.90
C LYS A 128 15.89 -32.82 -6.68
N GLY A 129 15.09 -31.82 -7.05
CA GLY A 129 13.65 -31.99 -7.28
C GLY A 129 12.74 -32.25 -6.06
N GLU A 130 13.22 -32.17 -4.82
CA GLU A 130 12.39 -32.39 -3.64
C GLU A 130 11.57 -31.14 -3.25
N ARG A 131 10.26 -31.34 -3.01
CA ARG A 131 9.33 -30.28 -2.61
C ARG A 131 9.11 -30.30 -1.10
N HIS A 132 9.68 -29.33 -0.38
CA HIS A 132 9.37 -29.10 1.03
C HIS A 132 8.57 -27.82 1.23
N GLY A 133 7.24 -28.01 1.29
CA GLY A 133 6.30 -26.91 1.43
C GLY A 133 6.16 -26.37 2.85
N SER A 134 6.08 -25.04 2.94
CA SER A 134 5.88 -24.29 4.18
C SER A 134 4.52 -24.59 4.84
N ALA A 135 4.31 -24.11 6.07
CA ALA A 135 3.01 -24.21 6.74
C ALA A 135 1.89 -23.47 5.98
N ALA A 136 2.22 -22.40 5.24
CA ALA A 136 1.28 -21.65 4.40
C ALA A 136 0.83 -22.45 3.17
N GLU A 137 1.72 -23.19 2.52
CA GLU A 137 1.36 -24.09 1.41
C GLU A 137 0.42 -25.21 1.86
N ARG A 138 0.63 -25.75 3.08
CA ARG A 138 -0.29 -26.71 3.70
C ARG A 138 -1.66 -26.11 3.99
N LEU A 139 -1.73 -24.84 4.41
CA LEU A 139 -2.99 -24.13 4.62
C LEU A 139 -3.73 -23.83 3.31
N LEU A 140 -3.03 -23.37 2.27
CA LEU A 140 -3.62 -23.09 0.96
C LEU A 140 -4.13 -24.36 0.28
N ALA A 141 -3.35 -25.46 0.34
CA ALA A 141 -3.81 -26.76 -0.14
C ALA A 141 -5.03 -27.27 0.65
N ALA A 142 -5.06 -27.09 1.98
CA ALA A 142 -6.19 -27.48 2.82
C ALA A 142 -7.45 -26.61 2.61
N GLN A 143 -7.30 -25.34 2.23
CA GLN A 143 -8.41 -24.46 1.88
C GLN A 143 -8.97 -24.79 0.49
N ALA A 144 -8.11 -25.02 -0.50
CA ALA A 144 -8.53 -25.48 -1.83
C ALA A 144 -9.31 -26.82 -1.76
N GLN A 145 -8.81 -27.80 -0.99
CA GLN A 145 -9.47 -29.10 -0.83
C GLN A 145 -10.80 -29.07 -0.06
N LYS A 146 -11.12 -27.99 0.66
CA LYS A 146 -12.43 -27.84 1.33
C LYS A 146 -13.51 -27.34 0.36
N ASN A 147 -13.16 -26.42 -0.53
CA ASN A 147 -14.11 -25.87 -1.52
C ASN A 147 -14.46 -26.93 -2.58
N ASP A 148 -13.52 -27.80 -2.95
CA ASP A 148 -13.71 -28.90 -3.90
C ASP A 148 -14.55 -30.08 -3.36
N ARG A 149 -15.05 -29.97 -2.13
CA ARG A 149 -15.91 -30.97 -1.44
C ARG A 149 -17.30 -30.43 -1.06
N THR A 150 -17.66 -29.25 -1.57
CA THR A 150 -18.96 -28.60 -1.32
C THR A 150 -19.74 -28.28 -2.60
N LEU A 151 -19.41 -28.98 -3.69
CA LEU A 151 -20.18 -29.13 -4.93
C LEU A 151 -20.49 -30.62 -5.16
#